data_AF-A0A950ACH0-F1
#
_entry.id   AF-A0A950ACH0-F1
#
_cell.length_a   1.000
_cell.length_b   1.000
_cell.length_c   1.000
_cell.angle_alpha   90.00
_cell.angle_beta   90.00
_cell.angle_gamma   90.00
#
_symmetry.space_group_name_H-M   'P 1'
#
loop_
_entity.id
_entity.type
_entity.pdbx_description
1 polymer ?
#
loop_
_entity_poly.entity_id
_entity_poly.type
_entity_poly.pdbx_seq_one_letter_code
_entity_poly.pdbx_strand_id
1 'polypeptide(L)'
;MEDIVAIKAVDKDGKAVAFMTWGRLFDRIDDTELLQSVRATRFVGHPMKRFALCDSLGQVAKHRYFYEALAYFASEKIPFGQRYRSWQARKRRALEAGREIWFLGRKIRRS
;
A
#
# COMPACT_ATOMS: atom_id res chain seq x y z
N MET A 1 -4.84 5.40 12.42
CA MET A 1 -4.44 4.83 11.12
C MET A 1 -3.05 4.27 11.29
N GLU A 2 -3.01 2.95 11.32
CA GLU A 2 -1.94 2.10 11.83
C GLU A 2 -0.82 2.02 10.81
N ASP A 3 0.38 1.60 11.20
CA ASP A 3 1.61 1.82 10.42
C ASP A 3 1.58 1.26 8.97
N ILE A 4 0.61 0.38 8.70
CA ILE A 4 0.31 -0.28 7.43
C ILE A 4 -1.08 0.15 6.96
N VAL A 5 -1.21 0.46 5.67
CA VAL A 5 -2.47 0.87 5.04
C VAL A 5 -2.77 0.04 3.80
N ALA A 6 -4.05 -0.02 3.46
CA ALA A 6 -4.54 -0.65 2.25
C ALA A 6 -5.10 0.39 1.29
N ILE A 7 -4.80 0.24 0.01
CA ILE A 7 -5.27 1.12 -1.06
C ILE A 7 -6.07 0.27 -2.04
N LYS A 8 -7.32 0.66 -2.28
CA LYS A 8 -8.11 0.10 -3.39
C LYS A 8 -7.77 0.87 -4.64
N ALA A 9 -7.63 0.14 -5.74
CA ALA A 9 -7.52 0.75 -7.05
C ALA A 9 -8.45 0.08 -8.06
N VAL A 10 -8.69 0.78 -9.15
CA VAL A 10 -9.45 0.28 -10.29
C VAL A 10 -8.56 0.33 -11.51
N ASP A 11 -8.36 -0.81 -12.17
CA ASP A 11 -7.58 -0.87 -13.40
C ASP A 11 -8.34 -0.25 -14.59
N LYS A 12 -7.66 -0.14 -15.74
CA LYS A 12 -8.27 0.40 -16.97
C LYS A 12 -9.53 -0.36 -17.41
N ASP A 13 -9.64 -1.65 -17.08
CA ASP A 13 -10.74 -2.54 -17.45
C ASP A 13 -11.88 -2.52 -16.41
N GLY A 14 -11.80 -1.64 -15.40
CA GLY A 14 -12.81 -1.51 -14.35
C GLY A 14 -12.72 -2.56 -13.25
N LYS A 15 -11.66 -3.38 -13.23
CA LYS A 15 -11.51 -4.43 -12.22
C LYS A 15 -10.91 -3.83 -10.96
N ALA A 16 -11.57 -4.13 -9.84
CA ALA A 16 -11.09 -3.76 -8.52
C ALA A 16 -9.86 -4.61 -8.15
N VAL A 17 -8.81 -3.92 -7.75
CA VAL A 17 -7.60 -4.49 -7.17
C VAL A 17 -7.28 -3.78 -5.87
N ALA A 18 -6.35 -4.33 -5.09
CA ALA A 18 -5.90 -3.72 -3.87
C ALA A 18 -4.39 -3.85 -3.70
N PHE A 19 -3.83 -2.88 -3.00
CA PHE A 19 -2.43 -2.81 -2.61
C PHE A 19 -2.33 -2.62 -1.10
N MET A 20 -1.19 -3.01 -0.53
CA MET A 20 -0.81 -2.73 0.85
C MET A 20 0.56 -2.07 0.89
N THR A 21 0.72 -1.09 1.77
CA THR A 21 1.96 -0.31 1.91
C THR A 21 2.04 0.33 3.29
N TRP A 22 3.12 1.06 3.55
CA TRP A 22 3.33 1.81 4.79
C TRP A 22 2.51 3.11 4.81
N GLY A 23 1.64 3.26 5.79
CA GLY A 23 0.96 4.54 6.04
C GLY A 23 1.87 5.56 6.72
N ARG A 24 2.74 5.09 7.62
CA ARG A 24 3.59 5.93 8.48
C ARG A 24 4.68 6.72 7.74
N LEU A 25 4.86 6.48 6.44
CA LEU A 25 5.81 7.25 5.65
C LEU A 25 5.34 8.68 5.42
N PHE A 26 4.03 8.92 5.38
CA PHE A 26 3.43 10.20 5.02
C PHE A 26 2.68 10.82 6.18
N ASP A 27 2.16 12.03 5.98
CA ASP A 27 1.29 12.67 6.96
C ASP A 27 0.08 11.76 7.26
N ARG A 28 -0.37 11.75 8.52
CA ARG A 28 -1.44 10.86 8.99
C ARG A 28 -2.84 11.41 8.71
N ILE A 29 -2.93 12.71 8.43
CA ILE A 29 -4.17 13.45 8.22
C ILE A 29 -4.40 13.64 6.73
N ASP A 30 -3.34 13.83 5.95
CA ASP A 30 -3.40 13.97 4.48
C ASP A 30 -2.74 12.79 3.75
N ASP A 31 -3.57 11.99 3.08
CA ASP A 31 -3.14 10.83 2.29
C ASP A 31 -2.75 11.18 0.85
N THR A 32 -2.84 12.45 0.46
CA THR A 32 -2.54 12.91 -0.90
C THR A 32 -1.13 12.55 -1.35
N GLU A 33 -0.11 12.81 -0.51
CA GLU A 33 1.29 12.51 -0.82
C GLU A 33 1.48 11.00 -1.04
N LEU A 34 0.90 10.16 -0.16
CA LEU A 34 0.95 8.71 -0.29
C LEU A 34 0.31 8.22 -1.60
N LEU A 35 -0.92 8.67 -1.88
CA LEU A 35 -1.66 8.24 -3.07
C LEU A 35 -0.96 8.71 -4.35
N GLN A 36 -0.33 9.88 -4.35
CA GLN A 36 0.49 10.37 -5.47
C GLN A 36 1.73 9.52 -5.68
N SER A 37 2.47 9.19 -4.62
CA SER A 37 3.65 8.31 -4.73
C SER A 37 3.25 6.94 -5.26
N VAL A 38 2.16 6.36 -4.76
CA VAL A 38 1.63 5.08 -5.24
C VAL A 38 1.19 5.18 -6.71
N ARG A 39 0.53 6.27 -7.12
CA ARG A 39 0.17 6.51 -8.53
C ARG A 39 1.37 6.61 -9.46
N ALA A 40 2.45 7.22 -9.00
CA ALA A 40 3.67 7.41 -9.77
C ALA A 40 4.42 6.08 -10.00
N THR A 41 4.19 5.08 -9.14
CA THR A 41 4.80 3.76 -9.34
C THR A 41 4.23 3.05 -10.55
N ARG A 42 5.13 2.54 -11.39
CA ARG A 42 4.76 1.73 -12.55
C ARG A 42 4.39 0.32 -12.10
N PHE A 43 3.10 0.10 -11.89
CA PHE A 43 2.57 -1.26 -11.77
C PHE A 43 2.71 -1.95 -13.13
N VAL A 44 3.51 -3.02 -13.18
CA VAL A 44 3.84 -3.76 -14.42
C VAL A 44 2.57 -4.02 -15.24
N GLY A 45 2.46 -3.37 -16.40
CA GLY A 45 1.45 -3.66 -17.43
C GLY A 45 0.02 -3.20 -17.20
N HIS A 46 -0.32 -2.57 -16.07
CA HIS A 46 -1.72 -2.23 -15.75
C HIS A 46 -1.89 -0.77 -15.31
N PRO A 47 -2.25 0.15 -16.23
CA PRO A 47 -2.60 1.51 -15.84
C PRO A 47 -3.84 1.50 -14.95
N MET A 48 -3.71 2.13 -13.78
CA MET A 48 -4.77 2.27 -12.78
C MET A 48 -5.46 3.62 -12.95
N LYS A 49 -6.78 3.64 -12.93
CA LYS A 49 -7.59 4.85 -13.10
C LYS A 49 -7.83 5.58 -11.78
N ARG A 50 -8.16 4.82 -10.74
CA ARG A 50 -8.57 5.36 -9.43
C ARG A 50 -7.79 4.69 -8.33
N PHE A 51 -7.47 5.47 -7.29
CA PHE A 51 -6.87 5.02 -6.05
C PHE A 51 -7.64 5.66 -4.90
N ALA A 52 -7.88 4.90 -3.86
CA ALA A 52 -8.50 5.38 -2.63
C ALA A 52 -7.96 4.58 -1.44
N LEU A 53 -7.68 5.26 -0.35
CA LEU A 53 -7.33 4.61 0.91
C LEU A 53 -8.53 3.83 1.45
N CYS A 54 -8.27 2.70 2.09
CA CYS A 54 -9.30 1.96 2.81
C CYS A 54 -9.40 2.48 4.25
N ASP A 55 -10.62 2.56 4.79
CA ASP A 55 -10.83 2.92 6.20
C ASP A 55 -10.23 1.87 7.15
N SER A 56 -10.09 0.63 6.69
CA SER A 56 -9.44 -0.46 7.42
C SER A 56 -8.84 -1.51 6.49
N LEU A 57 -7.85 -2.26 6.99
CA LEU A 57 -7.28 -3.42 6.29
C LEU A 57 -8.33 -4.50 6.01
N GLY A 58 -9.36 -4.61 6.87
CA GLY A 58 -10.47 -5.56 6.71
C GLY A 58 -11.21 -5.43 5.38
N GLN A 59 -11.24 -4.22 4.79
CA GLN A 59 -11.88 -4.00 3.49
C GLN A 59 -11.23 -4.79 2.34
N VAL A 60 -9.96 -5.15 2.50
CA VAL A 60 -9.17 -5.89 1.50
C VAL A 60 -8.77 -7.29 1.96
N ALA A 61 -9.20 -7.75 3.14
CA ALA A 61 -8.84 -9.06 3.72
C ALA A 61 -9.17 -10.28 2.85
N LYS A 62 -10.13 -10.14 1.93
CA LYS A 62 -10.57 -11.16 0.97
C LYS A 62 -9.71 -11.29 -0.30
N HIS A 63 -8.69 -10.45 -0.45
CA HIS A 63 -7.77 -10.55 -1.59
C HIS A 63 -6.78 -11.68 -1.36
N ARG A 64 -6.36 -12.30 -2.47
CA ARG A 64 -5.59 -13.55 -2.46
C ARG A 64 -4.34 -13.49 -1.59
N TYR A 65 -3.58 -12.40 -1.67
CA TYR A 65 -2.27 -12.26 -1.01
C TYR A 65 -2.31 -11.31 0.20
N PHE A 66 -3.48 -11.16 0.83
CA PHE A 66 -3.65 -10.23 1.93
C PHE A 66 -2.75 -10.57 3.13
N TYR A 67 -2.75 -11.83 3.57
CA TYR A 67 -2.04 -12.24 4.77
C TYR A 67 -0.52 -12.29 4.55
N GLU A 68 -0.06 -12.62 3.35
CA GLU A 68 1.34 -12.58 2.96
C GLU A 68 1.87 -11.15 2.98
N ALA A 69 1.09 -10.21 2.42
CA ALA A 69 1.42 -8.79 2.50
C ALA A 69 1.46 -8.31 3.96
N LEU A 70 0.43 -8.66 4.75
CA LEU A 70 0.36 -8.27 6.15
C LEU A 70 1.55 -8.81 6.94
N ALA A 71 1.91 -10.09 6.75
CA ALA A 71 3.06 -10.71 7.39
C ALA A 71 4.38 -10.05 6.98
N TYR A 72 4.56 -9.73 5.68
CA TYR A 72 5.73 -9.01 5.18
C TYR A 72 5.92 -7.68 5.93
N PHE A 73 4.89 -6.83 5.95
CA PHE A 73 4.98 -5.53 6.61
C PHE A 73 5.06 -5.65 8.13
N ALA A 74 4.31 -6.55 8.76
CA ALA A 74 4.33 -6.75 10.20
C ALA A 74 5.65 -7.32 10.72
N SER A 75 6.42 -8.03 9.88
CA SER A 75 7.73 -8.57 10.26
C SER A 75 8.82 -7.51 10.39
N GLU A 76 8.65 -6.34 9.78
CA GLU A 76 9.66 -5.29 9.80
C GLU A 76 9.49 -4.37 11.00
N LYS A 77 10.55 -4.29 11.81
CA LYS A 77 10.60 -3.39 12.98
C LYS A 77 10.76 -1.94 12.54
N ILE A 78 9.82 -1.10 12.96
CA ILE A 78 9.90 0.36 12.80
C ILE A 78 10.74 0.93 13.94
N PRO A 79 11.89 1.58 13.65
CA PRO A 79 12.72 2.18 14.69
C PRO A 79 12.07 3.45 15.25
N PHE A 80 12.40 3.78 16.50
CA PHE A 80 11.97 5.02 17.17
C PHE A 80 13.11 6.04 17.26
N GLY A 81 12.76 7.30 17.57
CA GLY A 81 13.73 8.38 17.81
C GLY A 81 14.50 8.80 16.57
N GLN A 82 15.79 9.13 16.70
CA GLN A 82 16.60 9.63 15.58
C GLN A 82 16.68 8.65 14.39
N ARG A 83 16.68 7.34 14.66
CA ARG A 83 16.73 6.30 13.62
C ARG A 83 15.46 6.24 12.78
N TYR A 84 14.34 6.77 13.29
CA TYR A 84 13.07 6.82 12.56
C TYR A 84 13.19 7.66 11.28
N ARG A 85 13.80 8.84 11.33
CA ARG A 85 13.89 9.73 10.16
C ARG A 85 14.67 9.09 9.01
N SER A 86 15.79 8.43 9.32
CA SER A 86 16.58 7.70 8.32
C SER A 86 15.81 6.51 7.74
N TRP A 87 15.09 5.76 8.58
CA TRP A 87 14.23 4.66 8.12
C TRP A 87 13.11 5.16 7.22
N GLN A 88 12.41 6.22 7.63
CA GLN A 88 11.32 6.84 6.87
C GLN A 88 11.79 7.32 5.50
N ALA A 89 12.91 8.04 5.42
CA ALA A 89 13.47 8.51 4.16
C ALA A 89 13.86 7.35 3.23
N ARG A 90 14.49 6.29 3.77
CA ARG A 90 14.84 5.09 3.00
C ARG A 90 13.59 4.40 2.44
N LYS A 91 12.56 4.27 3.26
CA LYS A 91 11.30 3.62 2.88
C LYS A 91 10.50 4.45 1.87
N ARG A 92 10.46 5.78 2.00
CA ARG A 92 9.87 6.67 0.98
C ARG A 92 10.50 6.47 -0.39
N ARG A 93 11.84 6.51 -0.47
CA ARG A 93 12.57 6.26 -1.74
C ARG A 93 12.30 4.86 -2.30
N ALA A 94 12.19 3.85 -1.43
CA ALA A 94 11.88 2.50 -1.86
C ALA A 94 10.42 2.39 -2.36
N LEU A 95 9.48 3.10 -1.74
CA LEU A 95 8.09 3.20 -2.18
C LEU A 95 7.97 3.89 -3.55
N GLU A 96 8.62 5.02 -3.74
CA GLU A 96 8.66 5.74 -5.03
C GLU A 96 9.25 4.88 -6.15
N ALA A 97 10.20 4.00 -5.81
CA ALA A 97 10.74 3.01 -6.74
C ALA A 97 9.86 1.75 -6.89
N GLY A 98 8.68 1.70 -6.28
CA GLY A 98 7.73 0.59 -6.36
C GLY A 98 8.07 -0.64 -5.51
N ARG A 99 9.07 -0.57 -4.62
CA ARG A 99 9.55 -1.72 -3.81
C ARG A 99 8.85 -1.89 -2.46
N GLU A 100 8.12 -0.88 -1.99
CA GLU A 100 7.37 -0.93 -0.72
C GLU A 100 5.86 -0.94 -0.96
N ILE A 101 5.41 -1.50 -2.08
CA ILE A 101 3.99 -1.64 -2.42
C ILE A 101 3.73 -3.10 -2.78
N TRP A 102 2.79 -3.72 -2.06
CA TRP A 102 2.45 -5.12 -2.27
C TRP A 102 1.11 -5.25 -2.98
N PHE A 103 1.07 -5.94 -4.11
CA PHE A 103 -0.17 -6.24 -4.82
C PHE A 103 -0.90 -7.41 -4.17
N LEU A 104 -2.14 -7.20 -3.73
CA LEU A 104 -2.89 -8.21 -2.97
C LEU A 104 -3.53 -9.29 -3.84
N GLY A 105 -3.33 -9.25 -5.16
CA GLY A 105 -4.08 -10.09 -6.08
C GLY A 105 -5.49 -9.56 -6.33
N ARG A 106 -6.31 -10.35 -7.03
CA ARG A 106 -7.73 -10.04 -7.24
C ARG A 106 -8.58 -10.57 -6.09
N LYS A 107 -9.74 -9.94 -5.89
CA LYS A 107 -10.76 -10.40 -4.94
C LYS A 107 -11.17 -11.84 -5.28
N ILE A 108 -11.09 -12.73 -4.29
CA ILE A 108 -11.61 -14.09 -4.44
C ILE A 108 -13.14 -13.99 -4.50
N ARG A 109 -13.75 -14.45 -5.60
CA ARG A 109 -15.20 -14.72 -5.64
C ARG A 109 -15.41 -16.03 -4.90
N ARG A 110 -16.11 -16.00 -3.77
CA ARG A 110 -16.71 -17.20 -3.21
C ARG A 110 -17.93 -17.53 -4.08
N SER A 111 -17.87 -18.67 -4.76
CA SER A 111 -19.02 -19.31 -5.44
C SER A 111 -20.04 -19.77 -4.42
#